data_AF-A0A059LQN6-F1
#
_entry.id   AF-A0A059LQN6-F1
#
_cell.length_a   1.000
_cell.length_b   1.000
_cell.length_c   1.000
_cell.angle_alpha   90.00
_cell.angle_beta   90.00
_cell.angle_gamma   90.00
#
_symmetry.space_group_name_H-M   'P 1'
#
loop_
_entity.id
_entity.type
_entity.pdbx_description
1 polymer ?
#
loop_
_entity_poly.entity_id
_entity_poly.type
_entity_poly.pdbx_seq_one_letter_code
_entity_poly.pdbx_strand_id
1 'polypeptide(L)'
;MAEVMLNAHSQTLSRIERVGAHSHIRGLGLDEALEARAISQGLVGQAAARKAVGVVHTLIKQGNIAGRAVLLAGQPGTGKTAIAVGLAKSLGEETPFASIAASEIFSHELSRTEALTQAFRKAIGVRIKEESEVIEGEVVEIEIDRPAVGQTAKM
;
A
#
# COMPACT_ATOMS: atom_id res chain seq x y z
N MET A 1 26.56 6.69 -9.19
CA MET A 1 25.84 5.44 -8.84
C MET A 1 24.38 5.67 -9.19
N ALA A 2 23.92 5.10 -10.30
CA ALA A 2 22.54 5.22 -10.73
C ALA A 2 21.72 4.11 -10.05
N GLU A 3 20.64 4.46 -9.37
CA GLU A 3 19.63 3.49 -8.91
C GLU A 3 18.84 3.04 -10.14
N VAL A 4 19.16 1.86 -10.66
CA VAL A 4 18.33 1.17 -11.66
C VAL A 4 17.26 0.40 -10.89
N MET A 5 16.01 0.87 -10.94
CA MET A 5 14.86 0.12 -10.46
C MET A 5 14.55 -1.00 -11.46
N LEU A 6 15.01 -2.22 -11.17
CA LEU A 6 14.57 -3.44 -11.85
C LEU A 6 13.09 -3.68 -11.54
N ASN A 7 12.21 -3.25 -12.44
CA ASN A 7 10.83 -3.71 -12.46
C ASN A 7 10.82 -5.16 -12.98
N ALA A 8 11.02 -6.12 -12.08
CA ALA A 8 10.65 -7.51 -12.33
C ALA A 8 9.19 -7.53 -12.81
N HIS A 9 8.88 -8.37 -13.80
CA HIS A 9 7.58 -8.49 -14.47
C HIS A 9 6.43 -8.80 -13.48
N SER A 10 5.98 -7.80 -12.74
CA SER A 10 4.61 -7.63 -12.32
C SER A 10 3.92 -7.03 -13.52
N GLN A 11 3.05 -7.80 -14.18
CA GLN A 11 2.05 -7.21 -15.04
C GLN A 11 1.52 -5.98 -14.31
N THR A 12 1.67 -4.80 -14.91
CA THR A 12 0.96 -3.61 -14.47
C THR A 12 -0.52 -3.94 -14.67
N LEU A 13 -1.11 -4.68 -13.72
CA LEU A 13 -2.52 -4.59 -13.43
C LEU A 13 -2.68 -3.12 -13.13
N SER A 14 -3.01 -2.33 -14.16
CA SER A 14 -3.47 -0.97 -13.99
C SER A 14 -4.56 -1.09 -12.95
N ARG A 15 -4.24 -0.74 -11.70
CA ARG A 15 -5.15 -0.86 -10.58
C ARG A 15 -6.40 -0.15 -11.05
N ILE A 16 -7.49 -0.87 -11.23
CA ILE A 16 -8.75 -0.25 -11.65
C ILE A 16 -9.19 0.58 -10.45
N GLU A 17 -8.67 1.80 -10.35
CA GLU A 17 -9.04 2.78 -9.35
C GLU A 17 -10.44 3.25 -9.70
N ARG A 18 -11.45 2.53 -9.21
CA ARG A 18 -12.83 2.98 -9.29
C ARG A 18 -13.02 4.13 -8.32
N VAL A 19 -13.75 5.15 -8.75
CA VAL A 19 -14.15 6.27 -7.90
C VAL A 19 -15.00 5.71 -6.74
N GLY A 20 -14.46 5.78 -5.53
CA GLY A 20 -15.13 5.40 -4.29
C GLY A 20 -15.31 6.60 -3.35
N ALA A 21 -16.06 6.40 -2.26
CA ALA A 21 -16.39 7.45 -1.30
C ALA A 21 -15.17 8.19 -0.69
N HIS A 22 -13.99 7.54 -0.66
CA HIS A 22 -12.75 8.09 -0.12
C HIS A 22 -11.63 8.22 -1.17
N SER A 23 -11.94 8.08 -2.46
CA SER A 23 -10.96 8.15 -3.56
C SER A 23 -10.32 9.54 -3.74
N HIS A 24 -11.00 10.60 -3.29
CA HIS A 24 -10.50 11.97 -3.35
C HIS A 24 -9.43 12.29 -2.29
N ILE A 25 -9.25 11.41 -1.30
CA ILE A 25 -8.32 11.63 -0.19
C ILE A 25 -6.92 11.20 -0.61
N ARG A 26 -5.98 12.14 -0.58
CA ARG A 26 -4.58 11.94 -0.98
C ARG A 26 -3.61 11.96 0.21
N GLY A 27 -4.06 12.35 1.40
CA GLY A 27 -3.25 12.40 2.60
C GLY A 27 -3.94 13.11 3.77
N LEU A 28 -3.21 13.33 4.86
CA LEU A 28 -3.73 13.98 6.07
C LEU A 28 -3.78 15.51 5.97
N GLY A 29 -3.08 16.12 5.01
CA GLY A 29 -3.08 17.56 4.73
C GLY A 29 -2.48 18.41 5.86
N LEU A 30 -1.47 17.89 6.55
CA LEU A 30 -0.74 18.58 7.62
C LEU A 30 0.42 19.39 7.05
N ASP A 31 0.88 20.40 7.79
CA ASP A 31 2.15 21.07 7.54
C ASP A 31 3.31 20.43 8.33
N GLU A 32 4.50 21.03 8.23
CA GLU A 32 5.72 20.57 8.91
C GLU A 32 5.63 20.66 10.43
N ALA A 33 4.77 21.52 10.97
CA ALA A 33 4.52 21.66 12.40
C ALA A 33 3.42 20.71 12.91
N LEU A 34 2.93 19.79 12.06
CA LEU A 34 1.80 18.89 12.32
C LEU A 34 0.46 19.62 12.52
N GLU A 35 0.35 20.87 12.07
CA GLU A 35 -0.92 21.61 12.09
C GLU A 35 -1.76 21.28 10.86
N ALA A 36 -3.06 21.13 11.08
CA ALA A 36 -3.99 20.77 10.03
C ALA A 36 -4.42 22.01 9.24
N ARG A 37 -4.06 22.06 7.95
CA ARG A 37 -4.57 23.10 7.05
C ARG A 37 -6.07 22.96 6.87
N ALA A 38 -6.78 24.10 6.78
CA ALA A 38 -8.24 24.13 6.67
C ALA A 38 -8.80 23.23 5.56
N ILE A 39 -8.16 23.26 4.38
CA ILE A 39 -8.47 22.43 3.21
C ILE A 39 -7.14 21.96 2.63
N SER A 40 -6.88 20.65 2.62
CA SER A 40 -5.65 20.11 2.02
C SER A 40 -5.76 18.60 1.78
N GLN A 41 -5.16 18.12 0.69
CA GLN A 41 -5.06 16.70 0.33
C GLN A 41 -6.39 15.91 0.35
N GLY A 42 -7.51 16.60 0.05
CA GLY A 42 -8.84 16.00 0.02
C GLY A 42 -9.57 15.95 1.37
N LEU A 43 -8.93 16.34 2.48
CA LEU A 43 -9.57 16.48 3.78
C LEU A 43 -9.92 17.95 4.08
N VAL A 44 -11.05 18.15 4.74
CA VAL A 44 -11.57 19.45 5.16
C VAL A 44 -12.00 19.37 6.62
N GLY A 45 -11.62 20.36 7.42
CA GLY A 45 -11.97 20.40 8.85
C GLY A 45 -11.29 19.29 9.66
N GLN A 46 -11.95 18.86 10.75
CA GLN A 46 -11.45 17.86 11.72
C GLN A 46 -9.99 18.11 12.16
N ALA A 47 -9.65 19.38 12.43
CA ALA A 47 -8.27 19.80 12.69
C ALA A 47 -7.63 19.06 13.88
N ALA A 48 -8.36 18.92 14.99
CA ALA A 48 -7.88 18.22 16.18
C ALA A 48 -7.58 16.74 15.89
N ALA A 49 -8.49 16.04 15.19
CA ALA A 49 -8.31 14.63 14.85
C ALA A 49 -7.17 14.43 13.84
N ARG A 50 -7.05 15.30 12.82
CA ARG A 50 -5.96 15.25 11.85
C ARG A 50 -4.60 15.51 12.49
N LYS A 51 -4.51 16.50 13.39
CA LYS A 51 -3.30 16.76 14.18
C LYS A 51 -2.92 15.56 15.06
N ALA A 52 -3.87 14.99 15.79
CA ALA A 52 -3.64 13.81 16.61
C ALA A 52 -3.15 12.61 15.77
N VAL A 53 -3.74 12.37 14.60
CA VAL A 53 -3.31 11.32 13.68
C VAL A 53 -1.97 11.65 13.02
N GLY A 54 -1.60 12.91 12.87
CA GLY A 54 -0.27 13.35 12.47
C GLY A 54 0.84 12.93 13.45
N VAL A 55 0.56 12.99 14.75
CA VAL A 55 1.46 12.44 15.76
C VAL A 55 1.61 10.93 15.59
N VAL A 56 0.51 10.21 15.38
CA VAL A 56 0.52 8.77 15.12
C VAL A 56 1.32 8.43 13.85
N HIS A 57 1.14 9.19 12.77
CA HIS A 57 1.92 9.05 11.53
C HIS A 57 3.42 9.17 11.78
N THR A 58 3.83 10.16 12.58
CA THR A 58 5.23 10.37 12.96
C THR A 58 5.77 9.20 13.78
N LEU A 59 4.98 8.69 14.73
CA LEU A 59 5.36 7.51 15.53
C LEU A 59 5.51 6.24 14.67
N ILE A 60 4.63 6.03 13.69
CA ILE A 60 4.73 4.91 12.76
C ILE A 60 6.01 5.03 11.93
N LYS A 61 6.31 6.21 11.40
CA LYS A 61 7.54 6.44 10.61
C LYS A 61 8.81 6.26 11.43
N GLN A 62 8.80 6.60 12.71
CA GLN A 62 9.94 6.39 13.61
C GLN A 62 10.18 4.91 13.90
N GLY A 63 9.15 4.06 13.90
CA GLY A 63 9.29 2.61 14.06
C GLY A 63 9.76 2.12 15.45
N ASN A 64 9.95 3.03 16.41
CA ASN A 64 10.50 2.70 17.74
C ASN A 64 9.46 2.13 18.73
N ILE A 65 8.19 2.02 18.34
CA ILE A 65 7.09 1.56 19.19
C ILE A 65 6.25 0.54 18.41
N ALA A 66 5.92 -0.58 19.05
CA ALA A 66 5.03 -1.62 18.52
C ALA A 66 3.93 -2.00 19.52
N GLY A 67 2.88 -2.66 19.05
CA GLY A 67 1.82 -3.21 19.91
C GLY A 67 0.89 -2.17 20.54
N ARG A 68 0.67 -1.03 19.87
CA ARG A 68 -0.24 0.03 20.32
C ARG A 68 -1.52 0.05 19.49
N ALA A 69 -2.64 0.35 20.15
CA ALA A 69 -3.93 0.52 19.50
C ALA A 69 -4.38 1.98 19.59
N VAL A 70 -4.98 2.48 18.52
CA VAL A 70 -5.59 3.82 18.46
C VAL A 70 -7.05 3.65 18.05
N LEU A 71 -7.96 4.27 18.79
CA LEU A 71 -9.40 4.23 18.51
C LEU A 71 -9.88 5.61 18.03
N LEU A 72 -10.42 5.67 16.82
CA LEU A 72 -11.14 6.84 16.32
C LEU A 72 -12.63 6.71 16.67
N ALA A 73 -13.09 7.48 17.66
CA ALA A 73 -14.49 7.49 18.10
C ALA A 73 -15.20 8.80 17.70
N GLY A 74 -16.52 8.73 17.50
CA GLY A 74 -17.35 9.88 17.16
C GLY A 74 -18.66 9.50 16.46
N GLN A 75 -19.55 10.46 16.23
CA GLN A 75 -20.84 10.23 15.57
C GLN A 75 -20.69 9.72 14.12
N PRO A 76 -21.67 8.99 13.56
CA PRO A 76 -21.67 8.62 12.14
C PRO A 76 -21.46 9.84 11.23
N GLY A 77 -20.79 9.67 10.08
CA GLY A 77 -20.55 10.76 9.11
C GLY A 77 -19.43 11.76 9.46
N THR A 78 -18.78 11.64 10.62
CA THR A 78 -17.70 12.56 11.05
C THR A 78 -16.32 12.32 10.41
N GLY A 79 -16.22 11.44 9.42
CA GLY A 79 -14.96 11.24 8.68
C GLY A 79 -13.93 10.32 9.34
N LYS A 80 -14.30 9.46 10.30
CA LYS A 80 -13.38 8.48 10.93
C LYS A 80 -12.63 7.63 9.90
N THR A 81 -13.36 6.99 8.99
CA THR A 81 -12.78 6.18 7.91
C THR A 81 -11.96 7.03 6.94
N ALA A 82 -12.41 8.26 6.65
CA ALA A 82 -11.69 9.19 5.79
C ALA A 82 -10.31 9.55 6.37
N ILE A 83 -10.21 9.79 7.67
CA ILE A 83 -8.93 10.07 8.35
C ILE A 83 -8.01 8.84 8.31
N ALA A 84 -8.54 7.63 8.52
CA ALA A 84 -7.75 6.41 8.41
C ALA A 84 -7.19 6.18 6.99
N VAL A 85 -8.00 6.46 5.95
CA VAL A 85 -7.55 6.43 4.55
C VAL A 85 -6.50 7.52 4.30
N GLY A 86 -6.67 8.72 4.86
CA GLY A 86 -5.69 9.79 4.79
C GLY A 86 -4.35 9.41 5.42
N LEU A 87 -4.38 8.72 6.56
CA LEU A 87 -3.18 8.18 7.21
C LEU A 87 -2.48 7.15 6.30
N ALA A 88 -3.24 6.19 5.75
CA ALA A 88 -2.72 5.17 4.84
C ALA A 88 -2.01 5.80 3.63
N LYS A 89 -2.65 6.78 2.99
CA LYS A 89 -2.07 7.50 1.84
C LYS A 89 -0.83 8.33 2.23
N SER A 90 -0.79 8.86 3.45
CA SER A 90 0.36 9.66 3.94
C SER A 90 1.58 8.81 4.32
N LEU A 91 1.40 7.53 4.61
CA LEU A 91 2.50 6.59 4.90
C LEU A 91 3.27 6.17 3.65
N GLY A 92 2.67 6.34 2.46
CA GLY A 92 3.27 5.98 1.18
C GLY A 92 3.01 4.53 0.78
N GLU A 93 3.29 4.20 -0.48
CA GLU A 93 3.03 2.86 -1.05
C GLU A 93 3.94 1.77 -0.47
N GLU A 94 5.11 2.20 0.01
CA GLU A 94 6.12 1.35 0.62
C GLU A 94 5.73 0.81 2.01
N THR A 95 4.80 1.46 2.70
CA THR A 95 4.36 1.04 4.03
C THR A 95 3.12 0.15 3.90
N PRO A 96 3.16 -1.12 4.34
CA PRO A 96 1.98 -1.99 4.26
C PRO A 96 0.85 -1.43 5.13
N PHE A 97 -0.35 -1.35 4.54
CA PHE A 97 -1.56 -0.93 5.23
C PHE A 97 -2.69 -1.92 4.92
N ALA A 98 -3.15 -2.64 5.96
CA ALA A 98 -4.24 -3.59 5.84
C ALA A 98 -5.53 -2.99 6.42
N SER A 99 -6.57 -2.90 5.59
CA SER A 99 -7.93 -2.61 6.03
C SER A 99 -8.74 -3.90 6.12
N ILE A 100 -9.39 -4.15 7.25
CA ILE A 100 -10.26 -5.30 7.46
C ILE A 100 -11.58 -4.82 8.06
N ALA A 101 -12.70 -5.34 7.55
CA ALA A 101 -13.99 -5.13 8.19
C ALA A 101 -14.18 -6.18 9.30
N ALA A 102 -14.76 -5.78 10.43
CA ALA A 102 -14.95 -6.70 11.57
C ALA A 102 -15.78 -7.94 11.19
N SER A 103 -16.73 -7.81 10.26
CA SER A 103 -17.52 -8.91 9.73
C SER A 103 -16.71 -9.93 8.94
N GLU A 104 -15.58 -9.53 8.33
CA GLU A 104 -14.70 -10.43 7.56
C GLU A 104 -13.94 -11.42 8.46
N ILE A 105 -13.82 -11.12 9.76
CA ILE A 105 -13.18 -12.00 10.74
C ILE A 105 -14.07 -13.21 11.06
N PHE A 106 -15.38 -13.09 10.90
CA PHE A 106 -16.32 -14.16 11.15
C PHE A 106 -16.48 -15.03 9.90
N SER A 107 -15.82 -16.18 9.89
CA SER A 107 -15.90 -17.17 8.81
C SER A 107 -16.26 -18.56 9.36
N HIS A 108 -16.83 -19.40 8.51
CA HIS A 108 -17.02 -20.83 8.79
C HIS A 108 -15.79 -21.67 8.42
N GLU A 109 -14.93 -21.16 7.54
CA GLU A 109 -13.74 -21.87 7.04
C GLU A 109 -12.51 -21.67 7.94
N LEU A 110 -12.42 -20.52 8.59
CA LEU A 110 -11.27 -20.14 9.42
C LEU A 110 -11.69 -19.74 10.83
N SER A 111 -10.86 -20.09 11.81
CA SER A 111 -11.07 -19.63 13.18
C SER A 111 -10.86 -18.11 13.28
N ARG A 112 -11.60 -17.47 14.18
CA ARG A 112 -11.50 -16.01 14.45
C ARG A 112 -10.06 -15.60 14.79
N THR A 113 -9.35 -16.42 15.56
CA THR A 113 -7.96 -16.17 15.95
C THR A 113 -7.02 -16.24 14.75
N GLU A 114 -7.21 -17.21 13.86
CA GLU A 114 -6.38 -17.34 12.65
C GLU A 114 -6.63 -16.18 11.68
N ALA A 115 -7.90 -15.79 11.48
CA ALA A 115 -8.25 -14.64 10.65
C ALA A 115 -7.59 -13.34 11.16
N LEU A 116 -7.62 -13.10 12.48
CA LEU A 116 -6.92 -11.97 13.10
C LEU A 116 -5.41 -12.08 12.94
N THR A 117 -4.83 -13.25 13.15
CA THR A 117 -3.38 -13.48 13.03
C THR A 117 -2.92 -13.18 11.60
N GLN A 118 -3.66 -13.61 10.59
CA GLN A 118 -3.39 -13.30 9.20
C GLN A 118 -3.52 -11.81 8.90
N ALA A 119 -4.54 -11.13 9.45
CA ALA A 119 -4.71 -9.69 9.30
C ALA A 119 -3.50 -8.91 9.86
N PHE A 120 -2.99 -9.29 11.03
CA PHE A 120 -1.77 -8.70 11.61
C PHE A 120 -0.54 -8.98 10.75
N ARG A 121 -0.34 -10.21 10.27
CA ARG A 121 0.81 -10.56 9.41
C ARG A 121 0.80 -9.77 8.09
N LYS A 122 -0.37 -9.56 7.48
CA LYS A 122 -0.52 -8.75 6.25
C LYS A 122 -0.12 -7.28 6.45
N ALA A 123 -0.23 -6.76 7.67
CA ALA A 123 0.14 -5.39 8.01
C ALA A 123 1.63 -5.22 8.36
N ILE A 124 2.43 -6.29 8.38
CA ILE A 124 3.87 -6.26 8.70
C ILE A 124 4.65 -6.62 7.45
N GLY A 125 5.47 -5.67 6.98
CA GLY A 125 6.29 -5.82 5.78
C GLY A 125 7.75 -6.06 6.13
N VAL A 126 8.43 -6.88 5.33
CA VAL A 126 9.88 -7.09 5.39
C VAL A 126 10.46 -6.62 4.07
N ARG A 127 11.36 -5.62 4.11
CA ARG A 127 12.08 -5.15 2.92
C ARG A 127 13.44 -5.82 2.87
N ILE A 128 13.69 -6.58 1.81
CA ILE A 128 14.97 -7.23 1.53
C ILE A 128 15.59 -6.50 0.34
N LYS A 129 16.86 -6.11 0.47
CA LYS A 129 17.65 -5.55 -0.64
C LYS A 129 18.54 -6.66 -1.18
N GLU A 130 18.52 -6.84 -2.49
CA GLU A 130 19.35 -7.81 -3.21
C GLU A 130 20.10 -7.08 -4.32
N GLU A 131 21.36 -7.44 -4.53
CA GLU A 131 22.17 -6.94 -5.63
C GLU A 131 22.07 -7.92 -6.80
N SER A 132 21.77 -7.42 -8.00
CA SER A 132 21.71 -8.23 -9.22
C SER A 132 22.42 -7.52 -10.35
N GLU A 133 23.11 -8.31 -11.17
CA GLU A 133 23.78 -7.81 -12.36
C GLU A 133 22.76 -7.67 -13.50
N VAL A 134 22.70 -6.48 -14.10
CA VAL A 134 21.79 -6.16 -15.21
C VAL A 134 22.63 -5.73 -16.40
N ILE A 135 22.27 -6.24 -17.57
CA ILE A 135 22.84 -5.79 -18.84
C ILE A 135 21.91 -4.72 -19.42
N GLU A 136 22.41 -3.50 -19.55
CA GLU A 136 21.69 -2.38 -20.18
C GLU A 136 22.39 -2.01 -21.50
N GLY A 137 21.60 -1.84 -22.56
CA GLY A 137 22.12 -1.47 -23.87
C GLY A 137 21.01 -1.31 -24.91
N GLU A 138 21.32 -0.61 -26.00
CA GLU A 138 20.45 -0.53 -27.16
C GLU A 138 20.51 -1.84 -27.95
N VAL A 139 19.34 -2.41 -28.25
CA VAL A 139 19.25 -3.60 -29.10
C VAL A 139 19.37 -3.16 -30.55
N VAL A 140 20.46 -3.57 -31.21
CA VAL A 140 20.70 -3.26 -32.63
C VAL A 140 20.01 -4.27 -33.55
N GLU A 141 20.07 -5.56 -33.22
CA GLU A 141 19.49 -6.64 -34.03
C GLU A 141 19.16 -7.86 -33.14
N ILE A 142 18.08 -8.57 -33.47
CA ILE A 142 17.69 -9.84 -32.84
C ILE A 142 17.41 -10.85 -33.95
N GLU A 143 18.17 -11.94 -33.99
CA GLU A 143 17.92 -13.09 -34.87
C GLU A 143 17.43 -14.28 -34.04
N ILE A 144 16.35 -14.95 -34.49
CA ILE A 144 15.74 -16.09 -33.79
C ILE A 144 15.58 -17.24 -34.78
N ASP A 145 16.39 -18.27 -34.61
CA ASP A 145 16.24 -19.52 -35.34
C ASP A 145 15.21 -20.44 -34.68
N ARG A 146 14.12 -20.71 -35.40
CA ARG A 146 13.14 -21.73 -35.02
C ARG A 146 13.37 -22.99 -35.85
N PRO A 147 13.78 -24.12 -35.24
CA PRO A 147 13.83 -25.37 -35.98
C PRO A 147 12.41 -25.82 -36.35
N ALA A 148 12.24 -26.26 -37.59
CA ALA A 148 10.96 -26.75 -38.08
C ALA A 148 10.59 -28.07 -37.37
N VAL A 149 9.40 -28.09 -36.77
CA VAL A 149 8.78 -29.30 -36.23
C VAL A 149 8.55 -30.30 -37.38
N GLY A 150 9.24 -31.44 -37.30
CA GLY A 150 8.85 -32.73 -37.88
C GLY A 150 8.81 -32.85 -39.41
N GLN A 151 9.85 -33.46 -40.00
CA GLN A 151 9.63 -34.38 -41.12
C GLN A 151 9.63 -35.81 -40.56
N THR A 152 8.43 -36.37 -40.41
CA THR A 152 8.23 -37.82 -40.31
C THR A 152 8.86 -38.48 -41.53
N ALA A 153 9.99 -39.16 -41.34
CA ALA A 153 10.54 -40.08 -42.31
C ALA A 153 9.50 -41.20 -42.55
N LYS A 154 8.83 -41.17 -43.70
CA LYS A 154 8.02 -42.28 -44.21
C LYS A 154 8.91 -43.13 -45.13
N MET A 155 9.02 -44.40 -44.72
CA MET A 155 9.33 -45.65 -45.45
C MET A 155 10.54 -45.67 -46.38
#